data_AF-A0A1D2R1K9-F1
#
_entry.id   AF-A0A1D2R1K9-F1
#
_cell.length_a   1.000
_cell.length_b   1.000
_cell.length_c   1.000
_cell.angle_alpha   90.00
_cell.angle_beta   90.00
_cell.angle_gamma   90.00
#
_symmetry.space_group_name_H-M   'P 1'
#
loop_
_entity.id
_entity.type
_entity.pdbx_description
1 polymer ?
#
loop_
_entity_poly.entity_id
_entity_poly.type
_entity_poly.pdbx_seq_one_letter_code
_entity_poly.pdbx_strand_id
1 'polypeptide(L)'
;MEDKAKINLIGMYLLTTLVILITMPIYTYLNWTDNLSKLITALVYVSCAGGLGGTIYSIRGFYKAHAGDNFELKWLWWYIFRPPISIVIGAIAYFLIVGGLLSVGNISEANYSKSVMFYCAISFLAGFTFSRFTDKLEDLSDTLFSKKEEDKK
;
A
#
# COMPACT_ATOMS: atom_id res chain seq x y z
N MET A 1 -0.04 34.27 0.05
CA MET A 1 1.28 33.73 -0.34
C MET A 1 1.63 32.45 0.41
N GLU A 2 1.32 32.38 1.71
CA GLU A 2 1.58 31.20 2.56
C GLU A 2 0.91 29.91 2.06
N ASP A 3 -0.30 29.99 1.52
CA ASP A 3 -1.05 28.80 1.08
C ASP A 3 -0.47 28.17 -0.19
N LYS A 4 0.03 28.99 -1.12
CA LYS A 4 0.74 28.49 -2.33
C LYS A 4 2.04 27.78 -1.96
N ALA A 5 2.75 28.24 -0.94
CA ALA A 5 3.98 27.60 -0.46
C ALA A 5 3.68 26.22 0.16
N LYS A 6 2.61 26.11 0.97
CA LYS A 6 2.16 24.84 1.55
C LYS A 6 1.73 23.84 0.47
N ILE A 7 1.05 24.29 -0.59
CA ILE A 7 0.66 23.44 -1.73
C ILE A 7 1.89 22.88 -2.47
N ASN A 8 2.90 23.71 -2.75
CA ASN A 8 4.12 23.27 -3.43
C ASN A 8 4.93 22.28 -2.58
N LEU A 9 4.94 22.47 -1.25
CA LEU A 9 5.60 21.57 -0.30
C LEU A 9 5.01 20.14 -0.35
N ILE A 10 3.68 20.00 -0.46
CA ILE A 10 3.02 18.69 -0.57
C ILE A 10 3.39 18.00 -1.87
N GLY A 11 3.40 18.75 -2.99
CA GLY A 11 3.82 18.22 -4.28
C GLY A 11 5.24 17.64 -4.23
N MET A 12 6.18 18.38 -3.63
CA MET A 12 7.55 17.89 -3.40
C MET A 12 7.59 16.69 -2.46
N TYR A 13 6.80 16.68 -1.38
CA TYR A 13 6.72 15.55 -0.45
C TYR A 13 6.23 14.26 -1.14
N LEU A 14 5.18 14.35 -1.97
CA LEU A 14 4.67 13.18 -2.70
C LEU A 14 5.68 12.66 -3.73
N LEU A 15 6.37 13.57 -4.44
CA LEU A 15 7.42 13.20 -5.39
C LEU A 15 8.62 12.55 -4.70
N THR A 16 9.09 13.12 -3.59
CA THR A 16 10.20 12.54 -2.82
C THR A 16 9.84 11.18 -2.23
N THR A 17 8.63 11.03 -1.71
CA THR A 17 8.12 9.73 -1.21
C THR A 17 8.08 8.70 -2.34
N LEU A 18 7.63 9.09 -3.53
CA LEU A 18 7.60 8.21 -4.70
C LEU A 18 9.01 7.76 -5.12
N VAL A 19 9.99 8.68 -5.13
CA VAL A 19 11.39 8.34 -5.45
C VAL A 19 11.95 7.36 -4.41
N ILE A 20 11.74 7.60 -3.13
CA ILE A 20 12.20 6.72 -2.04
C ILE A 20 11.61 5.31 -2.19
N LEU A 21 10.33 5.20 -2.53
CA LEU A 21 9.66 3.90 -2.70
C LEU A 21 10.16 3.11 -3.90
N ILE A 22 10.74 3.77 -4.91
CA ILE A 22 11.35 3.11 -6.08
C ILE A 22 12.81 2.73 -5.80
N THR A 23 13.57 3.60 -5.13
CA THR A 23 15.00 3.37 -4.89
C THR A 23 15.26 2.29 -3.84
N MET A 24 14.40 2.17 -2.84
CA MET A 24 14.56 1.24 -1.72
C MET A 24 14.54 -0.25 -2.15
N PRO A 25 13.59 -0.72 -3.00
CA PRO A 25 13.63 -2.07 -3.57
C PRO A 25 14.90 -2.37 -4.39
N ILE A 26 15.36 -1.39 -5.17
CA ILE A 26 16.57 -1.54 -6.01
C ILE A 26 17.80 -1.72 -5.12
N TYR A 27 17.89 -0.96 -4.02
CA TYR A 27 18.98 -1.09 -3.06
C TYR A 27 19.02 -2.47 -2.39
N THR A 28 17.85 -3.02 -2.02
CA THR A 28 17.77 -4.37 -1.45
C THR A 28 18.11 -5.47 -2.46
N TYR A 29 17.76 -5.28 -3.74
CA TYR A 29 18.10 -6.23 -4.80
C TYR A 29 19.62 -6.36 -5.01
N LEU A 30 20.36 -5.25 -4.91
CA LEU A 30 21.79 -5.21 -5.20
C LEU A 30 22.67 -5.73 -4.05
N ASN A 31 22.23 -5.61 -2.80
CA ASN A 31 23.09 -5.87 -1.65
C ASN A 31 22.79 -7.20 -0.92
N TRP A 32 21.58 -7.75 -1.04
CA TRP A 32 21.10 -8.81 -0.13
C TRP A 32 20.77 -10.10 -0.92
N THR A 33 21.64 -11.10 -0.83
CA THR A 33 21.53 -12.40 -1.55
C THR A 33 21.26 -13.62 -0.65
N ASP A 34 21.23 -13.48 0.67
CA ASP A 34 21.04 -14.60 1.62
C ASP A 34 19.58 -15.06 1.78
N ASN A 35 19.33 -16.28 2.30
CA ASN A 35 17.98 -16.85 2.35
C ASN A 35 17.04 -16.16 3.36
N LEU A 36 17.52 -15.78 4.56
CA LEU A 36 16.76 -14.97 5.52
C LEU A 36 16.46 -13.57 4.95
N SER A 37 17.35 -13.09 4.09
CA SER A 37 17.18 -11.81 3.38
C SER A 37 15.99 -11.85 2.43
N LYS A 38 15.61 -13.01 1.86
CA LYS A 38 14.52 -13.12 0.88
C LYS A 38 13.14 -12.76 1.44
N LEU A 39 12.81 -13.17 2.67
CA LEU A 39 11.54 -12.82 3.31
C LEU A 39 11.45 -11.31 3.58
N ILE A 40 12.52 -10.73 4.10
CA ILE A 40 12.61 -9.30 4.40
C ILE A 40 12.54 -8.50 3.10
N THR A 41 13.26 -8.93 2.06
CA THR A 41 13.23 -8.32 0.73
C THR A 41 11.84 -8.41 0.09
N ALA A 42 11.15 -9.55 0.21
CA ALA A 42 9.77 -9.66 -0.27
C ALA A 42 8.83 -8.69 0.45
N LEU A 43 8.96 -8.58 1.78
CA LEU A 43 8.17 -7.69 2.64
C LEU A 43 8.41 -6.22 2.29
N VAL A 44 9.66 -5.87 1.99
CA VAL A 44 10.04 -4.56 1.46
C VAL A 44 9.36 -4.29 0.12
N TYR A 45 9.42 -5.22 -0.84
CA TYR A 45 8.84 -5.03 -2.16
C TYR A 45 7.32 -4.83 -2.11
N VAL A 46 6.60 -5.64 -1.34
CA VAL A 46 5.14 -5.52 -1.20
C VAL A 46 4.73 -4.26 -0.46
N SER A 47 5.48 -3.86 0.57
CA SER A 47 5.24 -2.61 1.32
C SER A 47 5.47 -1.39 0.43
N CYS A 48 6.56 -1.40 -0.35
CA CYS A 48 6.85 -0.35 -1.32
C CYS A 48 5.77 -0.30 -2.42
N ALA A 49 5.33 -1.46 -2.93
CA ALA A 49 4.27 -1.53 -3.92
C ALA A 49 2.95 -0.95 -3.39
N GLY A 50 2.56 -1.26 -2.14
CA GLY A 50 1.39 -0.66 -1.49
C GLY A 50 1.52 0.86 -1.32
N GLY A 51 2.69 1.32 -0.86
CA GLY A 51 3.00 2.74 -0.78
C GLY A 51 2.90 3.46 -2.12
N LEU A 52 3.35 2.84 -3.21
CA LEU A 52 3.26 3.39 -4.56
C LEU A 52 1.81 3.56 -5.00
N GLY A 53 0.96 2.55 -4.77
CA GLY A 53 -0.46 2.64 -5.07
C GLY A 53 -1.15 3.80 -4.35
N GLY A 54 -0.88 3.95 -3.05
CA GLY A 54 -1.39 5.06 -2.25
C GLY A 54 -0.88 6.43 -2.70
N THR A 55 0.41 6.52 -3.01
CA THR A 55 1.05 7.76 -3.44
C THR A 55 0.51 8.23 -4.81
N ILE A 56 0.30 7.31 -5.76
CA ILE A 56 -0.32 7.63 -7.05
C ILE A 56 -1.75 8.13 -6.87
N TYR A 57 -2.51 7.51 -5.96
CA TYR A 57 -3.86 7.98 -5.63
C TYR A 57 -3.84 9.40 -5.06
N SER A 58 -2.92 9.69 -4.13
CA SER A 58 -2.71 11.03 -3.57
C SER A 58 -2.33 12.05 -4.65
N ILE A 59 -1.42 11.71 -5.56
CA ILE A 59 -1.03 12.58 -6.69
C ILE A 59 -2.23 12.86 -7.60
N ARG A 60 -3.04 11.85 -7.91
CA ARG A 60 -4.25 12.03 -8.72
C ARG A 60 -5.25 12.98 -8.04
N GLY A 61 -5.43 12.83 -6.72
CA GLY A 61 -6.26 13.73 -5.93
C GLY A 61 -5.72 15.17 -5.93
N PHE A 62 -4.40 15.32 -5.77
CA PHE A 62 -3.72 16.61 -5.81
C PHE A 62 -3.88 17.30 -7.17
N TYR A 63 -3.68 16.57 -8.27
CA TYR A 63 -3.85 17.10 -9.63
C TYR A 63 -5.28 17.58 -9.88
N LYS A 64 -6.28 16.79 -9.46
CA LYS A 64 -7.70 17.16 -9.61
C LYS A 64 -8.05 18.41 -8.78
N ALA A 65 -7.52 18.51 -7.57
CA ALA A 65 -7.74 19.67 -6.71
C ALA A 65 -7.06 20.94 -7.27
N HIS A 66 -5.87 20.80 -7.86
CA HIS A 66 -5.16 21.90 -8.50
C HIS A 66 -5.84 22.38 -9.79
N ALA A 67 -6.40 21.46 -10.59
CA ALA A 67 -7.13 21.79 -11.81
C ALA A 67 -8.51 22.42 -11.57
N GLY A 68 -9.08 22.25 -10.36
CA GLY A 68 -10.42 22.73 -10.00
C GLY A 68 -10.47 23.93 -9.05
N ASP A 69 -9.32 24.55 -8.74
CA ASP A 69 -9.14 25.73 -7.86
C ASP A 69 -9.68 25.61 -6.41
N ASN A 70 -10.08 24.40 -5.98
CA ASN A 70 -10.67 24.13 -4.67
C ASN A 70 -9.70 23.40 -3.72
N PHE A 71 -8.44 23.83 -3.65
CA PHE A 71 -7.48 23.21 -2.74
C PHE A 71 -7.68 23.72 -1.30
N GLU A 72 -8.41 22.95 -0.49
CA GLU A 72 -8.64 23.29 0.91
C GLU A 72 -7.51 22.73 1.80
N LEU A 73 -6.86 23.60 2.57
CA LEU A 73 -5.77 23.23 3.49
C LEU A 73 -6.17 22.16 4.53
N LYS A 74 -7.46 21.97 4.82
CA LYS A 74 -7.92 20.91 5.74
C LYS A 74 -7.59 19.50 5.25
N TRP A 75 -7.33 19.31 3.96
CA TRP A 75 -6.93 18.01 3.38
C TRP A 75 -5.42 17.76 3.43
N LEU A 76 -4.60 18.71 3.89
CA LEU A 76 -3.14 18.56 4.00
C LEU A 76 -2.73 17.29 4.73
N TRP A 77 -3.29 17.09 5.93
CA TRP A 77 -2.99 15.94 6.76
C TRP A 77 -3.34 14.63 6.08
N TRP A 78 -4.45 14.61 5.33
CA TRP A 78 -4.85 13.45 4.57
C TRP A 78 -3.78 13.06 3.52
N TYR A 79 -3.20 14.02 2.80
CA TYR A 79 -2.12 13.76 1.84
C TYR A 79 -0.80 13.30 2.49
N ILE A 80 -0.50 13.77 3.71
CA ILE A 80 0.72 13.40 4.44
C ILE A 80 0.61 12.01 5.06
N PHE A 81 -0.54 11.67 5.63
CA PHE A 81 -0.74 10.37 6.28
C PHE A 81 -1.04 9.24 5.29
N ARG A 82 -1.53 9.55 4.07
CA ARG A 82 -1.88 8.52 3.08
C ARG A 82 -0.71 7.60 2.72
N PRO A 83 0.48 8.10 2.33
CA PRO A 83 1.57 7.21 1.89
C PRO A 83 2.06 6.25 2.98
N PRO A 84 2.32 6.69 4.24
CA PRO A 84 2.66 5.78 5.33
C PRO A 84 1.61 4.68 5.57
N ILE A 85 0.32 5.06 5.57
CA ILE A 85 -0.78 4.10 5.78
C ILE A 85 -0.80 3.08 4.64
N SER A 86 -0.63 3.53 3.39
CA SER A 86 -0.63 2.64 2.23
C SER A 86 0.56 1.67 2.20
N ILE A 87 1.71 2.03 2.77
CA ILE A 87 2.85 1.12 2.95
C ILE A 87 2.47 -0.02 3.89
N VAL A 88 1.89 0.32 5.06
CA VAL A 88 1.44 -0.67 6.06
C VAL A 88 0.39 -1.62 5.45
N ILE A 89 -0.49 -1.08 4.63
CA ILE A 89 -1.56 -1.85 4.01
C ILE A 89 -1.05 -2.81 2.94
N GLY A 90 -0.02 -2.43 2.19
CA GLY A 90 0.68 -3.36 1.31
C GLY A 90 1.24 -4.55 2.08
N ALA A 91 1.87 -4.30 3.24
CA ALA A 91 2.39 -5.36 4.10
C ALA A 91 1.27 -6.27 4.66
N ILE A 92 0.16 -5.68 5.14
CA ILE A 92 -0.98 -6.44 5.65
C ILE A 92 -1.61 -7.29 4.54
N ALA A 93 -1.79 -6.74 3.33
CA ALA A 93 -2.30 -7.49 2.18
C ALA A 93 -1.44 -8.73 1.90
N TYR A 94 -0.12 -8.59 1.94
CA TYR A 94 0.80 -9.72 1.79
C TYR A 94 0.60 -10.77 2.89
N PHE A 95 0.51 -10.37 4.16
CA PHE A 95 0.30 -11.31 5.27
C PHE A 95 -1.03 -12.04 5.20
N LEU A 96 -2.10 -11.36 4.78
CA LEU A 96 -3.41 -11.99 4.65
C LEU A 96 -3.41 -13.05 3.56
N ILE A 97 -2.72 -12.81 2.44
CA ILE A 97 -2.67 -13.77 1.34
C ILE A 97 -1.76 -14.94 1.67
N VAL A 98 -0.54 -14.67 2.14
CA VAL A 98 0.42 -15.73 2.50
C VAL A 98 -0.05 -16.52 3.72
N GLY A 99 -0.71 -15.88 4.68
CA GLY A 99 -1.33 -16.53 5.83
C GLY A 99 -2.59 -17.34 5.48
N GLY A 100 -3.04 -17.31 4.22
CA GLY A 100 -4.20 -18.08 3.75
C GLY A 100 -5.56 -17.51 4.15
N LEU A 101 -5.57 -16.33 4.78
CA LEU A 101 -6.79 -15.69 5.24
C LEU A 101 -7.53 -14.95 4.10
N LEU A 102 -6.79 -14.51 3.07
CA LEU A 102 -7.34 -13.91 1.86
C LEU A 102 -6.87 -14.68 0.63
N SER A 103 -7.75 -15.49 0.03
CA SER A 103 -7.43 -16.17 -1.23
C SER A 103 -7.70 -15.25 -2.42
N VAL A 104 -6.68 -15.01 -3.24
CA VAL A 104 -6.78 -14.21 -4.47
C VAL A 104 -6.18 -15.01 -5.61
N GLY A 105 -7.02 -15.75 -6.34
CA GLY A 105 -6.61 -16.53 -7.50
C GLY A 105 -5.83 -17.81 -7.18
N ASN A 106 -5.66 -18.67 -8.19
CA ASN A 106 -4.89 -19.90 -8.08
C ASN A 106 -3.41 -19.64 -8.45
N ILE A 107 -2.53 -19.71 -7.46
CA ILE A 107 -1.08 -19.70 -7.66
C ILE A 107 -0.61 -21.16 -7.79
N SER A 108 -1.08 -21.85 -8.82
CA SER A 108 -0.58 -23.20 -9.13
C SER A 108 0.74 -23.04 -9.89
N GLU A 109 1.85 -23.50 -9.29
CA GLU A 109 3.18 -23.62 -9.92
C GLU A 109 3.83 -22.29 -10.38
N ALA A 110 3.86 -21.28 -9.52
CA ALA A 110 4.62 -20.06 -9.78
C ALA A 110 6.06 -20.14 -9.24
N ASN A 111 7.05 -19.95 -10.11
CA ASN A 111 8.43 -19.68 -9.69
C ASN A 111 8.48 -18.44 -8.77
N TYR A 112 9.47 -18.40 -7.86
CA TYR A 112 9.63 -17.34 -6.84
C TYR A 112 9.37 -15.91 -7.36
N SER A 113 9.94 -15.55 -8.51
CA SER A 113 9.77 -14.23 -9.11
C SER A 113 8.32 -13.90 -9.46
N LYS A 114 7.56 -14.87 -9.98
CA LYS A 114 6.15 -14.69 -10.37
C LYS A 114 5.26 -14.53 -9.13
N SER A 115 5.55 -15.26 -8.06
CA SER A 115 4.87 -15.11 -6.77
C SER A 115 5.11 -13.74 -6.15
N VAL A 116 6.35 -13.26 -6.16
CA VAL A 116 6.69 -11.91 -5.64
C VAL A 116 5.97 -10.82 -6.45
N MET A 117 5.99 -10.89 -7.78
CA MET A 117 5.28 -9.93 -8.64
C MET A 117 3.77 -9.94 -8.38
N PHE A 118 3.18 -11.13 -8.18
CA PHE A 118 1.77 -11.28 -7.84
C PHE A 118 1.43 -10.55 -6.53
N TYR A 119 2.21 -10.81 -5.46
CA TYR A 119 1.99 -10.15 -4.18
C TYR A 119 2.19 -8.64 -4.25
N CYS A 120 3.18 -8.16 -5.01
CA CYS A 120 3.39 -6.73 -5.23
C CYS A 120 2.20 -6.10 -5.96
N ALA A 121 1.64 -6.76 -6.98
CA ALA A 121 0.48 -6.26 -7.72
C ALA A 121 -0.77 -6.12 -6.82
N ILE A 122 -1.03 -7.13 -5.97
CA ILE A 122 -2.15 -7.06 -5.03
C ILE A 122 -1.90 -6.00 -3.96
N SER A 123 -0.68 -5.90 -3.44
CA SER A 123 -0.30 -4.88 -2.44
C SER A 123 -0.46 -3.47 -3.00
N PHE A 124 -0.04 -3.25 -4.25
CA PHE A 124 -0.28 -2.02 -4.98
C PHE A 124 -1.77 -1.70 -5.09
N LEU A 125 -2.59 -2.68 -5.47
CA LEU A 125 -4.04 -2.50 -5.61
C LEU A 125 -4.70 -2.19 -4.26
N ALA A 126 -4.26 -2.83 -3.18
CA ALA A 126 -4.72 -2.57 -1.82
C ALA A 126 -4.40 -1.13 -1.38
N GLY A 127 -3.17 -0.66 -1.64
CA GLY A 127 -2.78 0.72 -1.35
C GLY A 127 -3.51 1.75 -2.23
N PHE A 128 -3.67 1.47 -3.52
CA PHE A 128 -4.39 2.33 -4.47
C PHE A 128 -5.88 2.43 -4.13
N THR A 129 -6.48 1.33 -3.70
CA THR A 129 -7.90 1.22 -3.40
C THR A 129 -8.14 1.05 -1.90
N PHE A 130 -7.49 1.91 -1.11
CA PHE A 130 -7.52 1.84 0.35
C PHE A 130 -8.94 1.62 0.94
N SER A 131 -9.93 2.38 0.48
CA SER A 131 -11.31 2.26 0.99
C SER A 131 -11.87 0.85 0.81
N ARG A 132 -11.84 0.31 -0.42
CA ARG A 132 -12.38 -1.02 -0.69
C ARG A 132 -11.60 -2.13 0.00
N PHE A 133 -10.30 -1.91 0.21
CA PHE A 133 -9.49 -2.86 0.96
C PHE A 133 -9.89 -2.89 2.42
N THR A 134 -10.08 -1.72 3.05
CA THR A 134 -10.57 -1.62 4.43
C THR A 134 -11.96 -2.23 4.60
N ASP A 135 -12.89 -1.95 3.69
CA ASP A 135 -14.23 -2.57 3.70
C ASP A 135 -14.10 -4.11 3.71
N LYS A 136 -13.19 -4.65 2.89
CA LYS A 136 -12.94 -6.08 2.84
C LYS A 136 -12.23 -6.64 4.07
N LEU A 137 -11.44 -5.83 4.78
CA LEU A 137 -10.86 -6.21 6.07
C LEU A 137 -11.93 -6.29 7.15
N GLU A 138 -12.91 -5.40 7.11
CA GLU A 138 -14.05 -5.39 8.02
C GLU A 138 -14.90 -6.65 7.82
N ASP A 139 -15.29 -6.97 6.57
CA ASP A 139 -16.01 -8.21 6.23
C ASP A 139 -15.28 -9.47 6.74
N LEU A 140 -13.95 -9.49 6.58
CA LEU A 140 -13.09 -10.57 7.02
C LEU A 140 -13.04 -10.68 8.54
N SER A 141 -12.92 -9.54 9.24
CA SER A 141 -12.97 -9.44 10.69
C SER A 141 -14.30 -9.99 11.21
N ASP A 142 -15.41 -9.52 10.66
CA ASP A 142 -16.75 -9.96 11.05
C ASP A 142 -16.93 -11.46 10.83
N THR A 143 -16.46 -12.00 9.71
CA THR A 143 -16.53 -13.45 9.45
C THR A 143 -15.72 -14.25 10.48
N LEU A 144 -14.53 -13.78 10.85
CA LEU A 144 -13.66 -14.47 11.81
C LEU A 144 -14.19 -14.42 13.24
N PHE A 145 -14.75 -13.28 13.66
CA PHE A 145 -15.19 -13.08 15.03
C PHE A 145 -16.66 -13.50 15.25
N SER A 146 -17.54 -13.35 14.25
CA SER A 146 -18.96 -13.77 14.35
C SER A 146 -19.10 -15.29 14.46
N LYS A 147 -18.22 -16.05 13.78
CA LYS A 147 -18.18 -17.52 13.90
C LYS A 147 -17.92 -17.99 15.34
N LYS A 148 -17.36 -17.14 16.19
CA LYS A 148 -17.03 -17.47 17.59
C LYS A 148 -18.21 -17.30 18.54
N GLU A 149 -19.29 -16.63 18.12
CA GLU A 149 -20.48 -16.38 18.95
C GLU A 149 -21.58 -17.43 18.73
N GLU A 150 -21.65 -18.06 17.55
CA GLU A 150 -22.64 -19.11 17.26
C GLU A 150 -22.32 -20.46 17.95
N ASP A 151 -21.05 -20.78 18.21
CA ASP A 151 -20.62 -22.02 18.91
C ASP A 151 -20.80 -21.98 20.45
N LYS A 152 -21.46 -20.94 21.00
CA LYS A 152 -21.71 -20.78 22.45
C LYS A 152 -23.19 -20.83 22.87
N LYS A 153 -24.10 -21.25 21.99
CA LYS A 153 -25.50 -21.53 22.33
C LYS A 153 -25.81 -23.02 22.21
#